data_AF-A0A0D8HK84-F1
#
_entry.id   AF-A0A0D8HK84-F1
#
_cell.length_a   1.000
_cell.length_b   1.000
_cell.length_c   1.000
_cell.angle_alpha   90.00
_cell.angle_beta   90.00
_cell.angle_gamma   90.00
#
_symmetry.space_group_name_H-M   'P 1'
#
loop_
_entity.id
_entity.type
_entity.pdbx_description
1 polymer ?
#
loop_
_entity_poly.entity_id
_entity_poly.type
_entity_poly.pdbx_seq_one_letter_code
_entity_poly.pdbx_strand_id
1 'polypeptide(L)'
;MMERVERIERAVVDQCELLLASDAFDAWKGAESIRPNDHIVFNNSFLLREGQSTIKNVHYLAIRVDENGGFLLPPIIITMKSRITSQFKRLPAKVIGEYDTADLRTAILEQLPLLGSIMFSLVGRIGDPEAAEVDLVGVSWAQVLRYSPNQISAAELLNDAIILGDITSLDSTWAAVQATAAHHEIDITALSDIFETAFHALQETVARPVDLTDIVDEAPSILSNMLVRIQQQVKAFSEALFIHRDKSDDDEVYNELLRVAYNFADGARAFLSLMVGICDLKPLIFWLTVFEQVELAHCFTKLPFSLVGKGKPSLERYRSVIADARNQAFHDLFAFDHPFKVDLAGDAFRSPKLRLFRGYGKRNDPALTFEDRGLVELLQSLTRTSEHPVPLGFWDGNQDIMNAVVDAVGALRRALVVVAE
;
A
#
# COMPACT_ATOMS: atom_id res chain seq x y z
N MET A 1 14.94 11.49 -29.25
CA MET A 1 14.78 10.02 -29.19
C MET A 1 16.09 9.32 -28.83
N MET A 2 17.19 9.50 -29.57
CA MET A 2 18.48 8.89 -29.20
C MET A 2 18.99 9.30 -27.81
N GLU A 3 18.95 10.58 -27.47
CA GLU A 3 19.37 11.08 -26.14
C GLU A 3 18.53 10.51 -24.99
N ARG A 4 17.22 10.30 -25.21
CA ARG A 4 16.31 9.68 -24.25
C ARG A 4 16.67 8.21 -24.00
N VAL A 5 16.95 7.46 -25.06
CA VAL A 5 17.38 6.05 -24.94
C VAL A 5 18.70 5.94 -24.17
N GLU A 6 19.67 6.82 -24.44
CA GLU A 6 20.96 6.81 -23.73
C GLU A 6 20.83 7.14 -22.25
N ARG A 7 19.91 8.05 -21.90
CA ARG A 7 19.60 8.38 -20.50
C ARG A 7 18.97 7.21 -19.77
N ILE A 8 17.99 6.56 -20.40
CA ILE A 8 17.33 5.37 -19.86
C ILE A 8 18.33 4.22 -19.70
N GLU A 9 19.17 3.98 -20.71
CA GLU A 9 20.22 2.96 -20.69
C GLU A 9 21.17 3.18 -19.51
N ARG A 10 21.64 4.42 -19.32
CA ARG A 10 22.47 4.79 -18.17
C ARG A 10 21.76 4.56 -16.85
N ALA A 11 20.51 4.98 -16.71
CA ALA A 11 19.75 4.79 -15.48
C ALA A 11 19.55 3.30 -15.14
N VAL A 12 19.33 2.43 -16.13
CA VAL A 12 19.27 0.97 -15.91
C VAL A 12 20.63 0.41 -15.48
N VAL A 13 21.73 0.91 -16.06
CA VAL A 13 23.09 0.53 -15.65
C VAL A 13 23.36 0.93 -14.20
N ASP A 14 23.05 2.18 -13.82
CA ASP A 14 23.24 2.68 -12.46
C ASP A 14 22.44 1.82 -11.44
N GLN A 15 21.22 1.44 -11.79
CA GLN A 15 20.39 0.53 -10.99
C GLN A 15 21.01 -0.86 -10.83
N CYS A 16 21.63 -1.39 -11.89
CA CYS A 16 22.35 -2.66 -11.84
C CYS A 16 23.62 -2.56 -10.98
N GLU A 17 24.35 -1.45 -11.04
CA GLU A 17 25.54 -1.21 -10.21
C GLU A 17 25.17 -1.16 -8.73
N LEU A 18 24.12 -0.42 -8.36
CA LEU A 18 23.60 -0.37 -6.99
C LEU A 18 23.19 -1.77 -6.51
N LEU A 19 22.49 -2.54 -7.35
CA LEU A 19 22.09 -3.90 -7.03
C LEU A 19 23.26 -4.85 -6.82
N LEU A 20 24.29 -4.77 -7.66
CA LEU A 20 25.50 -5.59 -7.53
C LEU A 20 26.34 -5.23 -6.30
N ALA A 21 26.15 -4.03 -5.74
CA ALA A 21 26.80 -3.57 -4.52
C ALA A 21 25.95 -3.78 -3.26
N SER A 22 24.77 -4.40 -3.38
CA SER A 22 23.80 -4.51 -2.29
C SER A 22 24.02 -5.73 -1.40
N ASP A 23 23.65 -5.61 -0.13
CA ASP A 23 23.69 -6.70 0.85
C ASP A 23 22.91 -7.94 0.37
N ALA A 24 21.80 -7.72 -0.34
CA ALA A 24 20.97 -8.80 -0.86
C ALA A 24 21.73 -9.63 -1.90
N PHE A 25 22.47 -8.95 -2.79
CA PHE A 25 23.28 -9.61 -3.81
C PHE A 25 24.49 -10.31 -3.20
N ASP A 26 25.19 -9.68 -2.26
CA ASP A 26 26.34 -10.26 -1.58
C ASP A 26 25.96 -11.52 -0.80
N ALA A 27 24.84 -11.49 -0.07
CA ALA A 27 24.31 -12.66 0.64
C ALA A 27 23.99 -13.82 -0.30
N TRP A 28 23.42 -13.55 -1.48
CA TRP A 28 23.14 -14.57 -2.48
C TRP A 28 24.43 -15.10 -3.13
N LYS A 29 25.33 -14.20 -3.53
CA LYS A 29 26.61 -14.53 -4.18
C LYS A 29 27.48 -15.43 -3.31
N GLY A 30 27.51 -15.19 -2.00
CA GLY A 30 28.26 -16.02 -1.04
C GLY A 30 27.79 -17.48 -0.96
N ALA A 31 26.56 -17.77 -1.38
CA ALA A 31 25.99 -19.12 -1.39
C ALA A 31 26.08 -19.83 -2.75
N GLU A 32 26.53 -19.15 -3.80
CA GLU A 32 26.47 -19.63 -5.19
C GLU A 32 27.88 -19.77 -5.82
N SER A 33 28.08 -20.84 -6.60
CA SER A 33 29.35 -21.06 -7.31
C SER A 33 29.29 -20.45 -8.71
N ILE A 34 29.69 -19.18 -8.83
CA ILE A 34 29.68 -18.44 -10.09
C ILE A 34 30.94 -18.71 -10.91
N ARG A 35 30.81 -18.91 -12.23
CA ARG A 35 31.94 -19.14 -13.14
C ARG A 35 31.98 -18.07 -14.24
N PRO A 36 33.15 -17.84 -14.87
CA PRO A 36 33.24 -17.01 -16.07
C PRO A 36 32.20 -17.40 -17.13
N ASN A 37 31.62 -16.39 -17.78
CA ASN A 37 30.55 -16.47 -18.77
C ASN A 37 29.18 -16.96 -18.27
N ASP A 38 29.02 -17.26 -16.97
CA ASP A 38 27.69 -17.44 -16.41
C ASP A 38 26.90 -16.12 -16.46
N HIS A 39 25.58 -16.22 -16.46
CA HIS A 39 24.68 -15.08 -16.43
C HIS A 39 23.92 -15.07 -15.11
N ILE A 40 23.81 -13.90 -14.51
CA ILE A 40 23.02 -13.67 -13.30
C ILE A 40 21.75 -12.96 -13.72
N VAL A 41 20.62 -13.62 -13.55
CA VAL A 41 19.31 -13.11 -13.93
C VAL A 41 18.60 -12.55 -12.71
N PHE A 42 18.11 -11.32 -12.84
CA PHE A 42 17.38 -10.62 -11.79
C PHE A 42 15.89 -10.92 -11.91
N ASN A 43 15.29 -11.37 -10.82
CA ASN A 43 13.89 -11.71 -10.81
C ASN A 43 13.02 -10.44 -10.89
N ASN A 44 12.19 -10.35 -11.93
CA ASN A 44 11.23 -9.26 -12.14
C ASN A 44 9.94 -9.35 -11.30
N SER A 45 9.98 -10.09 -10.19
CA SER A 45 8.92 -10.16 -9.20
C SER A 45 9.51 -10.49 -7.83
N PHE A 46 9.53 -9.49 -6.95
CA PHE A 46 10.25 -9.47 -5.69
C PHE A 46 9.30 -9.65 -4.48
N LEU A 47 8.01 -9.36 -4.65
CA LEU A 47 6.95 -9.68 -3.67
C LEU A 47 6.06 -10.84 -4.15
N LEU A 48 5.53 -11.60 -3.20
CA LEU A 48 4.59 -12.68 -3.48
C LEU A 48 3.30 -12.11 -4.12
N ARG A 49 2.93 -12.65 -5.29
CA ARG A 49 1.81 -12.18 -6.12
C ARG A 49 0.47 -12.76 -5.62
N GLU A 50 0.05 -12.40 -4.43
CA GLU A 50 -1.29 -12.75 -3.92
C GLU A 50 -2.33 -11.77 -4.46
N GLY A 51 -3.39 -12.28 -5.09
CA GLY A 51 -4.52 -11.47 -5.57
C GLY A 51 -4.28 -10.61 -6.81
N GLN A 52 -3.12 -10.70 -7.47
CA GLN A 52 -2.81 -9.94 -8.68
C GLN A 52 -3.40 -10.59 -9.94
N SER A 53 -4.02 -9.79 -10.82
CA SER A 53 -4.61 -10.24 -12.09
C SER A 53 -3.63 -10.21 -13.28
N THR A 54 -2.47 -9.58 -13.13
CA THR A 54 -1.45 -9.44 -14.19
C THR A 54 -0.63 -10.71 -14.40
N ILE A 55 -0.13 -10.90 -15.61
CA ILE A 55 0.80 -11.98 -15.95
C ILE A 55 2.23 -11.45 -15.83
N LYS A 56 3.11 -12.22 -15.18
CA LYS A 56 4.51 -11.85 -14.94
C LYS A 56 5.22 -11.63 -16.28
N ASN A 57 6.01 -10.56 -16.36
CA ASN A 57 6.75 -10.25 -17.57
C ASN A 57 7.79 -11.34 -17.89
N VAL A 58 8.03 -11.59 -19.18
CA VAL A 58 8.99 -12.59 -19.64
C VAL A 58 10.40 -12.03 -19.87
N HIS A 59 10.58 -10.71 -19.84
CA HIS A 59 11.86 -10.05 -20.03
C HIS A 59 12.55 -9.82 -18.68
N TYR A 60 13.76 -10.34 -18.55
CA TYR A 60 14.58 -10.26 -17.34
C TYR A 60 15.90 -9.57 -17.65
N LEU A 61 16.38 -8.73 -16.73
CA LEU A 61 17.75 -8.24 -16.77
C LEU A 61 18.70 -9.39 -16.42
N ALA A 62 19.80 -9.48 -17.15
CA ALA A 62 20.88 -10.40 -16.85
C ALA A 62 22.26 -9.79 -17.04
N ILE A 63 23.17 -10.12 -16.13
CA ILE A 63 24.55 -9.65 -16.16
C ILE A 63 25.48 -10.83 -16.40
N ARG A 64 26.39 -10.70 -17.37
CA ARG A 64 27.38 -11.72 -17.67
C ARG A 64 28.59 -11.55 -16.77
N VAL A 65 29.14 -12.68 -16.31
CA VAL A 65 30.36 -12.73 -15.52
C VAL A 65 31.57 -12.78 -16.45
N ASP A 66 32.57 -11.93 -16.24
CA ASP A 66 33.80 -11.92 -17.04
C ASP A 66 34.80 -13.02 -16.64
N GLU A 67 35.94 -13.08 -17.31
CA GLU A 67 37.00 -14.05 -17.06
C GLU A 67 37.68 -13.91 -15.69
N ASN A 68 37.64 -12.72 -15.10
CA ASN A 68 38.23 -12.39 -13.80
C ASN A 68 37.21 -12.50 -12.66
N GLY A 69 35.96 -12.88 -12.95
CA GLY A 69 34.86 -12.93 -11.97
C GLY A 69 34.18 -11.59 -11.71
N GLY A 70 34.48 -10.56 -12.51
CA GLY A 70 33.78 -9.29 -12.56
C GLY A 70 32.44 -9.39 -13.31
N PHE A 71 31.71 -8.28 -13.31
CA PHE A 71 30.36 -8.18 -13.88
C PHE A 71 30.34 -7.24 -15.08
N LEU A 72 29.87 -7.72 -16.22
CA LEU A 72 29.87 -6.97 -17.47
C LEU A 72 28.59 -6.16 -17.63
N LEU A 73 28.75 -4.85 -17.65
CA LEU A 73 27.71 -3.87 -17.96
C LEU A 73 27.92 -3.28 -19.38
N PRO A 74 26.87 -2.84 -20.08
CA PRO A 74 25.46 -2.88 -19.69
C PRO A 74 24.88 -4.32 -19.60
N PRO A 75 23.78 -4.53 -18.86
CA PRO A 75 23.12 -5.83 -18.81
C PRO A 75 22.56 -6.23 -20.19
N ILE A 76 22.24 -7.50 -20.35
CA ILE A 76 21.44 -8.00 -21.47
C ILE A 76 20.01 -8.31 -21.01
N ILE A 77 19.08 -8.40 -21.94
CA ILE A 77 17.73 -8.89 -21.69
C ILE A 77 17.63 -10.36 -22.09
N ILE A 78 17.12 -11.20 -21.19
CA ILE A 78 16.80 -12.61 -21.46
C ILE A 78 15.30 -12.79 -21.42
N THR A 79 14.74 -13.43 -22.44
CA THR A 79 13.33 -13.80 -22.47
C THR A 79 13.13 -15.20 -21.92
N MET A 80 12.44 -15.32 -20.78
CA MET A 80 12.21 -16.60 -20.10
C MET A 80 10.71 -16.83 -19.87
N LYS A 81 10.22 -17.99 -20.31
CA LYS A 81 8.85 -18.45 -20.01
C LYS A 81 8.74 -19.13 -18.64
N SER A 82 9.86 -19.61 -18.10
CA SER A 82 9.90 -20.24 -16.78
C SER A 82 9.96 -19.19 -15.67
N ARG A 83 9.29 -19.46 -14.55
CA ARG A 83 9.26 -18.54 -13.41
C ARG A 83 10.55 -18.66 -12.59
N ILE A 84 11.17 -17.51 -12.30
CA ILE A 84 12.18 -17.39 -11.25
C ILE A 84 11.46 -17.12 -9.91
N THR A 85 11.85 -17.85 -8.86
CA THR A 85 11.27 -17.76 -7.51
C THR A 85 12.22 -17.17 -6.47
N SER A 86 13.53 -17.15 -6.75
CA SER A 86 14.56 -16.45 -5.95
C SER A 86 14.75 -15.02 -6.46
N GLN A 87 15.37 -14.14 -5.68
CA GLN A 87 15.70 -12.78 -6.14
C GLN A 87 16.69 -12.80 -7.32
N PHE A 88 17.64 -13.72 -7.26
CA PHE A 88 18.67 -13.91 -8.27
C PHE A 88 18.68 -15.36 -8.74
N LYS A 89 18.98 -15.57 -10.02
CA LYS A 89 19.17 -16.91 -10.59
C LYS A 89 20.41 -16.94 -11.45
N ARG A 90 21.31 -17.87 -11.15
CA ARG A 90 22.44 -18.18 -12.01
C ARG A 90 21.97 -19.03 -13.19
N LEU A 91 22.33 -18.63 -14.40
CA LEU A 91 22.26 -19.41 -15.62
C LEU A 91 23.68 -19.77 -16.07
N PRO A 92 24.05 -21.05 -16.10
CA PRO A 92 25.34 -21.47 -16.63
C PRO A 92 25.54 -21.03 -18.09
N ALA A 93 26.77 -20.69 -18.48
CA ALA A 93 27.09 -20.29 -19.85
C ALA A 93 26.56 -21.25 -20.93
N LYS A 94 26.48 -22.55 -20.62
CA LYS A 94 26.04 -23.61 -21.55
C LYS A 94 24.56 -23.55 -21.90
N VAL A 95 23.71 -22.98 -21.03
CA VAL A 95 22.25 -22.98 -21.22
C VAL A 95 21.73 -21.66 -21.79
N ILE A 96 22.58 -20.63 -21.92
CA ILE A 96 22.15 -19.31 -22.41
C ILE A 96 21.57 -19.38 -23.83
N GLY A 97 22.12 -20.27 -24.68
CA GLY A 97 21.66 -20.46 -26.05
C GLY A 97 20.26 -21.08 -26.18
N GLU A 98 19.64 -21.49 -25.06
CA GLU A 98 18.25 -21.97 -25.01
C GLU A 98 17.25 -20.81 -24.88
N TYR A 99 17.72 -19.58 -24.67
CA TYR A 99 16.88 -18.40 -24.45
C TYR A 99 17.11 -17.35 -25.53
N ASP A 100 16.05 -16.59 -25.83
CA ASP A 100 16.19 -15.40 -26.66
C ASP A 100 16.86 -14.30 -25.84
N THR A 101 17.88 -13.67 -26.43
CA THR A 101 18.65 -12.59 -25.80
C THR A 101 18.65 -11.35 -26.68
N ALA A 102 18.64 -10.17 -26.05
CA ALA A 102 18.77 -8.87 -26.70
C ALA A 102 19.71 -7.99 -25.89
N ASP A 103 20.44 -7.09 -26.56
CA ASP A 103 21.15 -6.03 -25.86
C ASP A 103 20.16 -5.03 -25.24
N LEU A 104 20.59 -4.36 -24.16
CA LEU A 104 19.74 -3.42 -23.42
C LEU A 104 19.18 -2.30 -24.30
N ARG A 105 20.00 -1.73 -25.19
CA ARG A 105 19.60 -0.59 -26.03
C ARG A 105 18.50 -0.97 -27.01
N THR A 106 18.63 -2.12 -27.68
CA THR A 106 17.60 -2.69 -28.55
C THR A 106 16.30 -2.93 -27.77
N ALA A 107 16.40 -3.55 -26.59
CA ALA A 107 15.21 -3.81 -25.78
C ALA A 107 14.54 -2.52 -25.27
N ILE A 108 15.29 -1.47 -24.92
CA ILE A 108 14.73 -0.15 -24.56
C ILE A 108 13.97 0.43 -25.76
N LEU A 109 14.55 0.39 -26.96
CA LEU A 109 13.90 0.90 -28.18
C LEU A 109 12.58 0.18 -28.48
N GLU A 110 12.50 -1.12 -28.20
CA GLU A 110 11.29 -1.92 -28.38
C GLU A 110 10.24 -1.66 -27.30
N GLN A 111 10.65 -1.51 -26.03
CA GLN A 111 9.72 -1.38 -24.90
C GLN A 111 9.25 0.06 -24.67
N LEU A 112 10.04 1.06 -25.03
CA LEU A 112 9.71 2.47 -24.79
C LEU A 112 8.40 2.93 -25.45
N PRO A 113 8.10 2.61 -26.73
CA PRO A 113 6.81 2.92 -27.35
C PRO A 113 5.63 2.19 -26.68
N LEU A 114 5.89 1.04 -26.05
CA LEU A 114 4.86 0.23 -25.41
C LEU A 114 4.43 0.76 -24.05
N LEU A 115 5.10 1.76 -23.46
CA LEU A 115 4.71 2.33 -22.16
C LEU A 115 3.28 2.87 -22.18
N GLY A 116 2.90 3.55 -23.27
CA GLY A 116 1.65 4.31 -23.35
C GLY A 116 1.66 5.56 -22.45
N SER A 117 0.63 6.40 -22.57
CA SER A 117 0.57 7.68 -21.85
C SER A 117 -0.07 7.59 -20.46
N ILE A 118 -0.86 6.55 -20.19
CA ILE A 118 -1.65 6.45 -18.97
C ILE A 118 -0.78 6.46 -17.70
N MET A 119 0.42 5.88 -17.73
CA MET A 119 1.30 5.87 -16.56
C MET A 119 1.83 7.25 -16.20
N PHE A 120 1.90 8.16 -17.17
CA PHE A 120 2.31 9.53 -16.92
C PHE A 120 1.28 10.31 -16.10
N SER A 121 0.06 9.79 -15.90
CA SER A 121 -0.88 10.38 -14.92
C SER A 121 -0.35 10.36 -13.49
N LEU A 122 0.61 9.47 -13.21
CA LEU A 122 1.22 9.35 -11.88
C LEU A 122 2.27 10.44 -11.62
N VAL A 123 2.89 11.00 -12.67
CA VAL A 123 3.98 11.99 -12.58
C VAL A 123 3.68 13.33 -13.28
N GLY A 124 2.59 13.40 -14.04
CA GLY A 124 2.12 14.61 -14.68
C GLY A 124 1.73 15.66 -13.64
N ARG A 125 1.90 16.93 -14.01
CA ARG A 125 1.59 18.06 -13.13
C ARG A 125 0.10 18.07 -12.79
N ILE A 126 -0.19 18.14 -11.49
CA ILE A 126 -1.54 18.37 -10.99
C ILE A 126 -1.84 19.87 -11.07
N GLY A 127 -2.91 20.21 -11.78
CA GLY A 127 -3.44 21.57 -11.89
C GLY A 127 -4.20 22.03 -10.64
N ASP A 128 -4.77 23.23 -10.75
CA ASP A 128 -5.67 23.76 -9.73
C ASP A 128 -7.01 23.02 -9.75
N PRO A 129 -7.73 22.91 -8.62
CA PRO A 129 -9.07 22.33 -8.61
C PRO A 129 -10.00 23.00 -9.62
N GLU A 130 -10.88 22.20 -10.23
CA GLU A 130 -11.91 22.71 -11.13
C GLU A 130 -13.18 23.04 -10.34
N ALA A 131 -13.93 24.03 -10.83
CA ALA A 131 -15.26 24.30 -10.30
C ALA A 131 -16.18 23.11 -10.61
N ALA A 132 -17.04 22.76 -9.67
CA ALA A 132 -18.01 21.68 -9.81
C ALA A 132 -19.34 22.07 -9.17
N GLU A 133 -20.41 21.38 -9.54
CA GLU A 133 -21.72 21.58 -8.94
C GLU A 133 -22.49 20.27 -8.86
N VAL A 134 -23.38 20.20 -7.87
CA VAL A 134 -24.30 19.09 -7.65
C VAL A 134 -25.68 19.63 -7.26
N ASP A 135 -26.72 18.85 -7.52
CA ASP A 135 -28.10 19.24 -7.24
C ASP A 135 -28.40 19.23 -5.72
N LEU A 136 -29.11 20.26 -5.26
CA LEU A 136 -29.73 20.34 -3.93
C LEU A 136 -31.21 19.97 -4.03
N VAL A 137 -31.48 18.66 -4.01
CA VAL A 137 -32.85 18.15 -4.13
C VAL A 137 -33.66 18.46 -2.87
N GLY A 138 -34.82 19.09 -3.03
CA GLY A 138 -35.75 19.37 -1.93
C GLY A 138 -35.59 20.74 -1.28
N VAL A 139 -34.71 21.60 -1.80
CA VAL A 139 -34.52 22.98 -1.34
C VAL A 139 -35.17 23.93 -2.37
N SER A 140 -36.09 24.79 -1.92
CA SER A 140 -36.91 25.61 -2.84
C SER A 140 -36.20 26.86 -3.34
N TRP A 141 -35.24 27.39 -2.57
CA TRP A 141 -34.56 28.66 -2.83
C TRP A 141 -33.14 28.47 -3.39
N ALA A 142 -32.59 27.26 -3.29
CA ALA A 142 -31.33 26.88 -3.92
C ALA A 142 -31.49 25.52 -4.60
N GLN A 143 -31.10 25.45 -5.87
CA GLN A 143 -31.17 24.26 -6.69
C GLN A 143 -29.83 23.52 -6.75
N VAL A 144 -28.71 24.21 -6.52
CA VAL A 144 -27.37 23.61 -6.63
C VAL A 144 -26.43 24.01 -5.50
N LEU A 145 -25.53 23.10 -5.15
CA LEU A 145 -24.35 23.35 -4.34
C LEU A 145 -23.13 23.38 -5.27
N ARG A 146 -22.44 24.51 -5.33
CA ARG A 146 -21.33 24.75 -6.25
C ARG A 146 -20.03 24.97 -5.49
N TYR A 147 -18.94 24.36 -5.96
CA TYR A 147 -17.59 24.67 -5.54
C TYR A 147 -16.94 25.66 -6.52
N SER A 148 -16.37 26.74 -5.99
CA SER A 148 -15.63 27.75 -6.74
C SER A 148 -14.26 27.98 -6.09
N PRO A 149 -13.19 27.33 -6.58
CA PRO A 149 -11.87 27.31 -5.91
C PRO A 149 -11.19 28.67 -5.79
N ASN A 150 -11.60 29.65 -6.60
CA ASN A 150 -11.05 31.01 -6.60
C ASN A 150 -11.92 32.01 -5.83
N GLN A 151 -12.97 31.54 -5.14
CA GLN A 151 -13.83 32.39 -4.33
C GLN A 151 -13.10 32.84 -3.06
N ILE A 152 -13.25 34.13 -2.72
CA ILE A 152 -12.62 34.72 -1.53
C ILE A 152 -13.45 34.43 -0.27
N SER A 153 -14.78 34.45 -0.39
CA SER A 153 -15.70 34.15 0.71
C SER A 153 -15.79 32.64 0.94
N ALA A 154 -15.90 32.22 2.21
CA ALA A 154 -16.04 30.81 2.56
C ALA A 154 -17.34 30.19 2.00
N ALA A 155 -18.44 30.96 2.04
CA ALA A 155 -19.70 30.64 1.41
C ALA A 155 -20.37 31.91 0.86
N GLU A 156 -21.16 31.76 -0.19
CA GLU A 156 -21.98 32.80 -0.78
C GLU A 156 -23.32 32.21 -1.23
N LEU A 157 -24.40 32.99 -1.09
CA LEU A 157 -25.71 32.65 -1.65
C LEU A 157 -25.96 33.57 -2.83
N LEU A 158 -25.90 33.00 -4.04
CA LEU A 158 -26.04 33.77 -5.27
C LEU A 158 -27.05 33.09 -6.18
N ASN A 159 -28.12 33.82 -6.51
CA ASN A 159 -29.27 33.30 -7.25
C ASN A 159 -29.87 32.05 -6.56
N ASP A 160 -29.91 30.93 -7.27
CA ASP A 160 -30.37 29.62 -6.84
C ASP A 160 -29.21 28.68 -6.48
N ALA A 161 -28.04 29.21 -6.12
CA ALA A 161 -26.87 28.41 -5.76
C ALA A 161 -26.32 28.77 -4.38
N ILE A 162 -25.89 27.74 -3.66
CA ILE A 162 -24.97 27.86 -2.52
C ILE A 162 -23.56 27.66 -3.09
N ILE A 163 -22.71 28.69 -3.03
CA ILE A 163 -21.35 28.63 -3.60
C ILE A 163 -20.31 28.58 -2.48
N LEU A 164 -19.46 27.57 -2.51
CA LEU A 164 -18.43 27.28 -1.51
C LEU A 164 -17.04 27.58 -2.06
N GLY A 165 -16.22 28.28 -1.27
CA GLY A 165 -14.80 28.51 -1.57
C GLY A 165 -13.88 27.38 -1.09
N ASP A 166 -14.34 26.55 -0.16
CA ASP A 166 -13.63 25.40 0.39
C ASP A 166 -14.59 24.21 0.55
N ILE A 167 -14.06 23.01 0.37
CA ILE A 167 -14.78 21.73 0.57
C ILE A 167 -13.96 20.75 1.42
N THR A 168 -12.93 21.22 2.11
CA THR A 168 -12.07 20.34 2.93
C THR A 168 -12.67 19.99 4.29
N SER A 169 -13.57 20.82 4.83
CA SER A 169 -14.17 20.64 6.15
C SER A 169 -15.67 20.92 6.11
N LEU A 170 -16.48 19.88 6.35
CA LEU A 170 -17.94 19.98 6.40
C LEU A 170 -18.40 21.00 7.44
N ASP A 171 -17.89 20.91 8.68
CA ASP A 171 -18.32 21.77 9.79
C ASP A 171 -18.05 23.26 9.53
N SER A 172 -16.84 23.58 9.05
CA SER A 172 -16.47 24.97 8.79
C SER A 172 -17.27 25.54 7.61
N THR A 173 -17.46 24.73 6.57
CA THR A 173 -18.25 25.11 5.39
C THR A 173 -19.72 25.29 5.76
N TRP A 174 -20.29 24.37 6.55
CA TRP A 174 -21.65 24.47 7.04
C TRP A 174 -21.85 25.70 7.90
N ALA A 175 -20.96 25.98 8.84
CA ALA A 175 -21.01 27.20 9.65
C ALA A 175 -21.00 28.48 8.80
N ALA A 176 -20.21 28.50 7.71
CA ALA A 176 -20.18 29.62 6.77
C ALA A 176 -21.51 29.77 6.00
N VAL A 177 -22.12 28.65 5.57
CA VAL A 177 -23.45 28.64 4.94
C VAL A 177 -24.51 29.13 5.91
N GLN A 178 -24.49 28.69 7.17
CA GLN A 178 -25.41 29.15 8.20
C GLN A 178 -25.31 30.65 8.44
N ALA A 179 -24.08 31.18 8.57
CA ALA A 179 -23.85 32.61 8.75
C ALA A 179 -24.37 33.43 7.56
N THR A 180 -24.16 32.93 6.33
CA THR A 180 -24.61 33.59 5.10
C THR A 180 -26.14 33.55 4.99
N ALA A 181 -26.76 32.40 5.24
CA ALA A 181 -28.22 32.26 5.21
C ALA A 181 -28.92 33.13 6.25
N ALA A 182 -28.35 33.24 7.46
CA ALA A 182 -28.87 34.12 8.50
C ALA A 182 -28.81 35.60 8.08
N HIS A 183 -27.77 36.03 7.36
CA HIS A 183 -27.68 37.38 6.81
C HIS A 183 -28.77 37.69 5.78
N HIS A 184 -29.21 36.68 5.03
CA HIS A 184 -30.27 36.78 4.02
C HIS A 184 -31.68 36.42 4.56
N GLU A 185 -31.84 36.21 5.87
CA GLU A 185 -33.10 35.80 6.51
C GLU A 185 -33.72 34.51 5.94
N ILE A 186 -32.87 33.57 5.50
CA ILE A 186 -33.29 32.28 4.91
C ILE A 186 -33.39 31.21 6.01
N ASP A 187 -34.53 30.50 6.07
CA ASP A 187 -34.67 29.33 6.92
C ASP A 187 -33.97 28.12 6.31
N ILE A 188 -32.99 27.60 7.03
CA ILE A 188 -32.15 26.46 6.64
C ILE A 188 -32.31 25.24 7.54
N THR A 189 -33.36 25.22 8.38
CA THR A 189 -33.58 24.14 9.35
C THR A 189 -33.69 22.77 8.67
N ALA A 190 -34.28 22.72 7.48
CA ALA A 190 -34.40 21.49 6.68
C ALA A 190 -33.21 21.21 5.76
N LEU A 191 -32.21 22.11 5.71
CA LEU A 191 -31.10 22.01 4.76
C LEU A 191 -29.96 21.10 5.27
N SER A 192 -29.81 20.88 6.58
CA SER A 192 -28.64 20.20 7.16
C SER A 192 -28.33 18.83 6.51
N ASP A 193 -29.30 17.92 6.50
CA ASP A 193 -29.10 16.56 5.97
C ASP A 193 -28.91 16.55 4.44
N ILE A 194 -29.62 17.45 3.75
CA ILE A 194 -29.51 17.64 2.29
C ILE A 194 -28.12 18.19 1.94
N PHE A 195 -27.64 19.14 2.73
CA PHE A 195 -26.34 19.75 2.57
C PHE A 195 -25.22 18.76 2.80
N GLU A 196 -25.25 17.96 3.88
CA GLU A 196 -24.24 16.92 4.12
C GLU A 196 -24.14 15.95 2.94
N THR A 197 -25.28 15.46 2.46
CA THR A 197 -25.35 14.56 1.30
C THR A 197 -24.79 15.22 0.03
N ALA A 198 -25.21 16.45 -0.27
CA ALA A 198 -24.73 17.19 -1.42
C ALA A 198 -23.25 17.58 -1.30
N PHE A 199 -22.78 17.91 -0.10
CA PHE A 199 -21.39 18.25 0.16
C PHE A 199 -20.48 17.06 -0.14
N HIS A 200 -20.84 15.85 0.32
CA HIS A 200 -20.09 14.64 -0.04
C HIS A 200 -20.15 14.34 -1.54
N ALA A 201 -21.31 14.49 -2.18
CA ALA A 201 -21.41 14.34 -3.64
C ALA A 201 -20.53 15.35 -4.39
N LEU A 202 -20.46 16.58 -3.90
CA LEU A 202 -19.61 17.63 -4.45
C LEU A 202 -18.13 17.30 -4.27
N GLN A 203 -17.71 16.82 -3.08
CA GLN A 203 -16.33 16.37 -2.83
C GLN A 203 -15.90 15.27 -3.81
N GLU A 204 -16.79 14.32 -4.13
CA GLU A 204 -16.52 13.26 -5.10
C GLU A 204 -16.51 13.76 -6.55
N THR A 205 -17.21 14.86 -6.84
CA THR A 205 -17.29 15.44 -8.19
C THR A 205 -16.11 16.38 -8.48
N VAL A 206 -15.61 17.09 -7.47
CA VAL A 206 -14.48 18.01 -7.64
C VAL A 206 -13.23 17.24 -8.02
N ALA A 207 -12.67 17.59 -9.17
CA ALA A 207 -11.45 17.00 -9.70
C ALA A 207 -10.33 18.03 -9.77
N ARG A 208 -9.09 17.52 -9.78
CA ARG A 208 -7.91 18.27 -10.17
C ARG A 208 -7.39 17.68 -11.48
N PRO A 209 -7.24 18.45 -12.55
CA PRO A 209 -6.76 17.94 -13.82
C PRO A 209 -5.28 17.55 -13.67
N VAL A 210 -4.87 16.55 -14.46
CA VAL A 210 -3.47 16.11 -14.54
C VAL A 210 -2.98 16.28 -15.97
N ASP A 211 -1.94 17.10 -16.15
CA ASP A 211 -1.28 17.26 -17.45
C ASP A 211 -0.24 16.15 -17.65
N LEU A 212 -0.52 15.25 -18.58
CA LEU A 212 0.34 14.10 -18.91
C LEU A 212 1.59 14.49 -19.72
N THR A 213 1.68 15.75 -20.14
CA THR A 213 2.77 16.28 -20.98
C THR A 213 3.68 17.24 -20.22
N ASP A 214 3.19 17.89 -19.17
CA ASP A 214 4.00 18.68 -18.23
C ASP A 214 4.54 17.77 -17.12
N ILE A 215 5.67 17.12 -17.41
CA ILE A 215 6.38 16.23 -16.49
C ILE A 215 7.70 16.90 -16.15
N VAL A 216 7.78 17.44 -14.95
CA VAL A 216 8.97 18.08 -14.39
C VAL A 216 9.21 17.46 -13.03
N ASP A 217 10.47 17.14 -12.72
CA ASP A 217 10.81 16.46 -11.46
C ASP A 217 10.23 17.23 -10.25
N GLU A 218 10.48 18.52 -10.11
CA GLU A 218 10.02 19.30 -8.95
C GLU A 218 8.51 19.66 -8.94
N ALA A 219 7.75 19.32 -9.98
CA ALA A 219 6.33 19.66 -10.05
C ALA A 219 5.44 18.76 -9.17
N PRO A 220 4.31 19.28 -8.64
CA PRO A 220 3.36 18.47 -7.89
C PRO A 220 2.68 17.44 -8.80
N SER A 221 2.78 16.17 -8.44
CA SER A 221 2.18 15.02 -9.11
C SER A 221 1.52 14.08 -8.10
N ILE A 222 0.81 13.05 -8.60
CA ILE A 222 0.18 12.06 -7.72
C ILE A 222 1.25 11.35 -6.89
N LEU A 223 2.34 10.89 -7.51
CA LEU A 223 3.42 10.22 -6.79
C LEU A 223 4.20 11.15 -5.86
N SER A 224 4.39 12.44 -6.18
CA SER A 224 5.03 13.37 -5.24
C SER A 224 4.18 13.60 -4.00
N ASN A 225 2.85 13.74 -4.17
CA ASN A 225 1.92 13.88 -3.05
C ASN A 225 1.88 12.61 -2.20
N MET A 226 1.82 11.42 -2.83
CA MET A 226 1.91 10.14 -2.12
C MET A 226 3.22 10.01 -1.36
N LEU A 227 4.35 10.34 -1.98
CA LEU A 227 5.67 10.27 -1.36
C LEU A 227 5.75 11.13 -0.09
N VAL A 228 5.29 12.38 -0.15
CA VAL A 228 5.24 13.29 1.01
C VAL A 228 4.40 12.68 2.13
N ARG A 229 3.23 12.12 1.82
CA ARG A 229 2.36 11.49 2.83
C ARG A 229 3.00 10.26 3.46
N ILE A 230 3.64 9.41 2.65
CA ILE A 230 4.32 8.21 3.15
C ILE A 230 5.51 8.62 4.04
N GLN A 231 6.32 9.60 3.63
CA GLN A 231 7.42 10.15 4.44
C GLN A 231 6.94 10.71 5.79
N GLN A 232 5.78 11.39 5.81
CA GLN A 232 5.16 11.85 7.05
C GLN A 232 4.80 10.68 7.99
N GLN A 233 4.26 9.58 7.45
CA GLN A 233 3.97 8.37 8.23
C GLN A 233 5.24 7.70 8.75
N VAL A 234 6.29 7.60 7.94
CA VAL A 234 7.60 7.06 8.37
C VAL A 234 8.19 7.89 9.49
N LYS A 235 8.13 9.23 9.38
CA LYS A 235 8.60 10.14 10.43
C LYS A 235 7.81 9.94 11.72
N ALA A 236 6.47 9.93 11.64
CA ALA A 236 5.62 9.71 12.80
C ALA A 236 5.89 8.35 13.47
N PHE A 237 6.09 7.29 12.67
CA PHE A 237 6.46 5.97 13.18
C PHE A 237 7.82 5.99 13.87
N SER A 238 8.82 6.64 13.28
CA SER A 238 10.15 6.77 13.87
C SER A 238 10.11 7.49 15.22
N GLU A 239 9.31 8.56 15.33
CA GLU A 239 9.13 9.31 16.57
C GLU A 239 8.43 8.44 17.64
N ALA A 240 7.35 7.76 17.28
CA ALA A 240 6.65 6.83 18.18
C ALA A 240 7.55 5.67 18.62
N LEU A 241 8.32 5.07 17.70
CA LEU A 241 9.23 3.97 18.00
C LEU A 241 10.36 4.41 18.93
N PHE A 242 10.90 5.60 18.73
CA PHE A 242 11.91 6.17 19.61
C PHE A 242 11.39 6.31 21.05
N ILE A 243 10.19 6.86 21.22
CA ILE A 243 9.56 6.99 22.54
C ILE A 243 9.26 5.62 23.14
N HIS A 244 8.76 4.67 22.34
CA HIS A 244 8.46 3.32 22.80
C HIS A 244 9.70 2.55 23.28
N ARG A 245 10.86 2.78 22.66
CA ARG A 245 12.14 2.18 23.12
C ARG A 245 12.55 2.68 24.52
N ASP A 246 12.25 3.94 24.84
CA ASP A 246 12.52 4.52 26.17
C ASP A 246 11.45 4.12 27.20
N LYS A 247 10.21 3.93 26.73
CA LYS A 247 9.03 3.62 27.54
C LYS A 247 8.29 2.40 26.99
N SER A 248 8.88 1.22 27.14
CA SER A 248 8.32 -0.03 26.58
C SER A 248 6.97 -0.41 27.20
N ASP A 249 6.72 0.05 28.42
CA ASP A 249 5.53 -0.32 29.21
C ASP A 249 4.42 0.74 29.13
N ASP A 250 4.57 1.74 28.26
CA ASP A 250 3.58 2.80 28.04
C ASP A 250 2.60 2.41 26.93
N ASP A 251 1.40 1.99 27.33
CA ASP A 251 0.35 1.53 26.43
C ASP A 251 -0.13 2.63 25.47
N GLU A 252 -0.12 3.90 25.85
CA GLU A 252 -0.52 5.01 24.97
C GLU A 252 0.47 5.15 23.81
N VAL A 253 1.77 5.10 24.14
CA VAL A 253 2.85 5.15 23.16
C VAL A 253 2.81 3.94 22.23
N TYR A 254 2.59 2.75 22.77
CA TYR A 254 2.48 1.52 21.97
C TYR A 254 1.25 1.55 21.05
N ASN A 255 0.10 2.03 21.54
CA ASN A 255 -1.10 2.19 20.72
C ASN A 255 -0.91 3.17 19.56
N GLU A 256 -0.19 4.27 19.79
CA GLU A 256 0.14 5.23 18.74
C GLU A 256 1.08 4.61 17.69
N LEU A 257 2.10 3.85 18.12
CA LEU A 257 2.99 3.08 17.24
C LEU A 257 2.18 2.13 16.34
N LEU A 258 1.25 1.38 16.93
CA LEU A 258 0.36 0.44 16.23
C LEU A 258 -0.56 1.15 15.24
N ARG A 259 -1.11 2.32 15.62
CA ARG A 259 -1.98 3.12 14.75
C ARG A 259 -1.24 3.57 13.49
N VAL A 260 -0.02 4.10 13.64
CA VAL A 260 0.78 4.56 12.50
C VAL A 260 1.20 3.36 11.63
N ALA A 261 1.68 2.28 12.24
CA ALA A 261 2.09 1.07 11.51
C ALA A 261 0.95 0.47 10.69
N TYR A 262 -0.25 0.39 11.27
CA TYR A 262 -1.43 -0.16 10.59
C TYR A 262 -1.85 0.70 9.39
N ASN A 263 -1.97 2.01 9.59
CA ASN A 263 -2.34 2.94 8.54
C ASN A 263 -1.34 2.92 7.37
N PHE A 264 -0.04 2.84 7.71
CA PHE A 264 1.00 2.68 6.71
C PHE A 264 0.89 1.35 5.97
N ALA A 265 0.75 0.22 6.67
CA ALA A 265 0.73 -1.10 6.05
C ALA A 265 -0.43 -1.26 5.06
N ASP A 266 -1.60 -0.71 5.37
CA ASP A 266 -2.76 -0.70 4.49
C ASP A 266 -2.54 0.14 3.23
N GLY A 267 -1.99 1.36 3.39
CA GLY A 267 -1.67 2.23 2.25
C GLY A 267 -0.54 1.67 1.37
N ALA A 268 0.54 1.17 1.99
CA ALA A 268 1.65 0.54 1.31
C ALA A 268 1.20 -0.69 0.51
N ARG A 269 0.22 -1.45 1.02
CA ARG A 269 -0.31 -2.62 0.29
C ARG A 269 -0.91 -2.23 -1.06
N ALA A 270 -1.71 -1.18 -1.10
CA ALA A 270 -2.33 -0.69 -2.33
C ALA A 270 -1.27 -0.18 -3.33
N PHE A 271 -0.30 0.60 -2.84
CA PHE A 271 0.78 1.11 -3.69
C PHE A 271 1.67 0.00 -4.25
N LEU A 272 2.15 -0.92 -3.41
CA LEU A 272 3.01 -2.02 -3.85
C LEU A 272 2.31 -2.92 -4.85
N SER A 273 0.99 -3.12 -4.69
CA SER A 273 0.16 -3.83 -5.66
C SER A 273 0.15 -3.14 -7.03
N LEU A 274 -0.03 -1.82 -7.05
CA LEU A 274 0.06 -1.01 -8.28
C LEU A 274 1.46 -1.12 -8.91
N MET A 275 2.52 -0.98 -8.12
CA MET A 275 3.90 -1.04 -8.60
C MET A 275 4.23 -2.40 -9.23
N VAL A 276 3.85 -3.50 -8.58
CA VAL A 276 4.00 -4.86 -9.14
C VAL A 276 3.23 -4.98 -10.46
N GLY A 277 1.98 -4.52 -10.51
CA GLY A 277 1.17 -4.54 -11.72
C GLY A 277 1.79 -3.75 -12.88
N ILE A 278 2.32 -2.55 -12.61
CA ILE A 278 3.04 -1.75 -13.60
C ILE A 278 4.27 -2.49 -14.11
N CYS A 279 5.09 -3.03 -13.21
CA CYS A 279 6.34 -3.73 -13.56
C CYS A 279 6.09 -5.02 -14.37
N ASP A 280 4.99 -5.72 -14.09
CA ASP A 280 4.57 -6.89 -14.87
C ASP A 280 4.19 -6.50 -16.30
N LEU A 281 3.46 -5.40 -16.45
CA LEU A 281 2.98 -4.94 -17.75
C LEU A 281 4.07 -4.21 -18.54
N LYS A 282 4.97 -3.50 -17.86
CA LYS A 282 5.96 -2.57 -18.43
C LYS A 282 7.35 -2.86 -17.87
N PRO A 283 8.10 -3.78 -18.50
CA PRO A 283 9.37 -4.26 -17.96
C PRO A 283 10.43 -3.16 -17.88
N LEU A 284 10.36 -2.14 -18.73
CA LEU A 284 11.28 -1.00 -18.66
C LEU A 284 11.19 -0.26 -17.32
N ILE A 285 9.99 -0.15 -16.73
CA ILE A 285 9.82 0.46 -15.40
C ILE A 285 10.45 -0.42 -14.32
N PHE A 286 10.33 -1.75 -14.45
CA PHE A 286 11.03 -2.68 -13.57
C PHE A 286 12.55 -2.50 -13.67
N TRP A 287 13.12 -2.40 -14.87
CA TRP A 287 14.56 -2.24 -15.06
C TRP A 287 15.11 -0.98 -14.39
N LEU A 288 14.33 0.10 -14.39
CA LEU A 288 14.69 1.38 -13.78
C LEU A 288 14.49 1.44 -12.26
N THR A 289 13.95 0.39 -11.65
CA THR A 289 13.62 0.34 -10.22
C THR A 289 14.03 -0.99 -9.56
N VAL A 290 14.88 -1.77 -10.25
CA VAL A 290 15.21 -3.14 -9.84
C VAL A 290 15.95 -3.16 -8.50
N PHE A 291 16.77 -2.15 -8.22
CA PHE A 291 17.50 -2.06 -6.96
C PHE A 291 16.55 -1.90 -5.78
N GLU A 292 15.71 -0.85 -5.79
CA GLU A 292 14.79 -0.56 -4.68
C GLU A 292 13.78 -1.70 -4.46
N GLN A 293 13.39 -2.39 -5.53
CA GLN A 293 12.53 -3.56 -5.44
C GLN A 293 13.20 -4.75 -4.75
N VAL A 294 14.47 -5.03 -5.07
CA VAL A 294 15.21 -6.12 -4.43
C VAL A 294 15.50 -5.78 -2.98
N GLU A 295 15.89 -4.54 -2.66
CA GLU A 295 16.14 -4.09 -1.30
C GLU A 295 14.87 -4.18 -0.44
N LEU A 296 13.71 -3.73 -0.96
CA LEU A 296 12.44 -3.89 -0.26
C LEU A 296 12.14 -5.37 0.04
N ALA A 297 12.32 -6.27 -0.94
CA ALA A 297 12.14 -7.70 -0.70
C ALA A 297 13.14 -8.24 0.33
N HIS A 298 14.39 -7.76 0.33
CA HIS A 298 15.40 -8.14 1.30
C HIS A 298 15.01 -7.70 2.71
N CYS A 299 14.49 -6.48 2.90
CA CYS A 299 13.95 -6.00 4.18
C CYS A 299 12.85 -6.93 4.71
N PHE A 300 11.92 -7.37 3.84
CA PHE A 300 10.91 -8.36 4.25
C PHE A 300 11.54 -9.68 4.73
N THR A 301 12.64 -10.14 4.14
CA THR A 301 13.30 -11.38 4.61
C THR A 301 13.98 -11.25 5.97
N LYS A 302 14.34 -10.02 6.38
CA LYS A 302 14.97 -9.73 7.68
C LYS A 302 13.97 -9.69 8.83
N LEU A 303 12.66 -9.56 8.56
CA LEU A 303 11.65 -9.58 9.62
C LEU A 303 11.66 -10.92 10.38
N PRO A 304 11.46 -10.91 11.71
CA PRO A 304 11.48 -12.10 12.55
C PRO A 304 10.19 -12.93 12.42
N PHE A 305 9.76 -13.23 11.18
CA PHE A 305 8.52 -13.96 10.91
C PHE A 305 8.46 -15.32 11.59
N SER A 306 9.60 -15.98 11.86
CA SER A 306 9.67 -17.25 12.60
C SER A 306 9.22 -17.12 14.05
N LEU A 307 9.39 -15.94 14.67
CA LEU A 307 8.92 -15.65 16.03
C LEU A 307 7.42 -15.31 16.05
N VAL A 308 6.88 -14.82 14.93
CA VAL A 308 5.48 -14.38 14.79
C VAL A 308 4.64 -15.38 13.95
N GLY A 309 5.14 -16.61 13.72
CA GLY A 309 4.38 -17.72 13.11
C GLY A 309 5.10 -18.54 12.02
N LYS A 310 4.42 -19.52 11.42
CA LYS A 310 4.95 -20.35 10.31
C LYS A 310 4.45 -19.81 8.96
N GLY A 311 5.35 -19.54 8.01
CA GLY A 311 4.98 -19.12 6.64
C GLY A 311 6.11 -18.43 5.88
N LYS A 312 5.92 -18.18 4.58
CA LYS A 312 6.85 -17.35 3.78
C LYS A 312 6.60 -15.86 4.05
N PRO A 313 7.62 -15.00 3.97
CA PRO A 313 7.44 -13.55 3.96
C PRO A 313 6.49 -13.14 2.82
N SER A 314 5.45 -12.37 3.14
CA SER A 314 4.56 -11.74 2.16
C SER A 314 4.04 -10.42 2.73
N LEU A 315 3.57 -9.55 1.83
CA LEU A 315 2.96 -8.27 2.18
C LEU A 315 1.67 -8.47 3.00
N GLU A 316 0.84 -9.46 2.65
CA GLU A 316 -0.38 -9.77 3.42
C GLU A 316 -0.03 -10.25 4.83
N ARG A 317 1.01 -11.08 4.97
CA ARG A 317 1.45 -11.54 6.28
C ARG A 317 2.03 -10.41 7.13
N TYR A 318 2.81 -9.53 6.52
CA TYR A 318 3.31 -8.34 7.19
C TYR A 318 2.15 -7.47 7.73
N ARG A 319 1.14 -7.23 6.90
CA ARG A 319 -0.09 -6.51 7.30
C ARG A 319 -0.84 -7.25 8.40
N SER A 320 -0.98 -8.57 8.31
CA SER A 320 -1.72 -9.36 9.29
C SER A 320 -1.08 -9.30 10.66
N VAL A 321 0.26 -9.37 10.75
CA VAL A 321 0.99 -9.24 12.02
C VAL A 321 0.68 -7.89 12.69
N ILE A 322 0.72 -6.79 11.94
CA ILE A 322 0.42 -5.45 12.46
C ILE A 322 -1.06 -5.34 12.84
N ALA A 323 -1.96 -5.88 12.02
CA ALA A 323 -3.39 -5.88 12.28
C ALA A 323 -3.76 -6.70 13.53
N ASP A 324 -3.15 -7.86 13.72
CA ASP A 324 -3.37 -8.72 14.88
C ASP A 324 -2.84 -8.05 16.15
N ALA A 325 -1.65 -7.44 16.09
CA ALA A 325 -1.09 -6.66 17.20
C ALA A 325 -1.98 -5.47 17.58
N ARG A 326 -2.50 -4.75 16.57
CA ARG A 326 -3.48 -3.68 16.75
C ARG A 326 -4.75 -4.23 17.41
N ASN A 327 -5.37 -5.26 16.84
CA ASN A 327 -6.60 -5.84 17.35
C ASN A 327 -6.44 -6.34 18.79
N GLN A 328 -5.29 -6.92 19.14
CA GLN A 328 -4.97 -7.29 20.52
C GLN A 328 -5.04 -6.07 21.44
N ALA A 329 -4.33 -4.98 21.12
CA ALA A 329 -4.31 -3.78 21.96
C ALA A 329 -5.69 -3.09 22.06
N PHE A 330 -6.50 -3.10 20.98
CA PHE A 330 -7.86 -2.53 21.00
C PHE A 330 -8.88 -3.39 21.75
N HIS A 331 -8.71 -4.73 21.76
CA HIS A 331 -9.62 -5.65 22.44
C HIS A 331 -9.23 -5.94 23.88
N ASP A 332 -8.15 -5.34 24.38
CA ASP A 332 -7.67 -5.54 25.75
C ASP A 332 -8.51 -4.80 26.83
N LEU A 333 -9.73 -4.37 26.48
CA LEU A 333 -10.69 -3.74 27.41
C LEU A 333 -10.89 -4.59 28.67
N PHE A 334 -10.71 -5.91 28.57
CA PHE A 334 -10.88 -6.85 29.67
C PHE A 334 -9.57 -7.43 30.23
N ALA A 335 -8.39 -7.11 29.69
CA ALA A 335 -7.07 -7.47 30.23
C ALA A 335 -6.96 -8.92 30.77
N PHE A 336 -7.44 -9.90 30.00
CA PHE A 336 -7.41 -11.31 30.40
C PHE A 336 -6.29 -12.07 29.69
N ASP A 337 -5.16 -12.22 30.39
CA ASP A 337 -3.98 -12.95 29.91
C ASP A 337 -4.25 -14.47 29.74
N HIS A 338 -5.19 -15.04 30.51
CA HIS A 338 -5.54 -16.46 30.48
C HIS A 338 -7.05 -16.71 30.38
N PRO A 339 -7.47 -17.80 29.71
CA PRO A 339 -8.88 -18.19 29.75
C PRO A 339 -9.25 -18.61 31.18
N PHE A 340 -10.36 -18.09 31.70
CA PHE A 340 -10.90 -18.55 32.97
C PHE A 340 -11.52 -19.93 32.82
N LYS A 341 -11.04 -20.87 33.62
CA LYS A 341 -11.71 -22.16 33.80
C LYS A 341 -12.60 -22.06 35.04
N VAL A 342 -13.91 -22.20 34.84
CA VAL A 342 -14.89 -22.24 35.93
C VAL A 342 -15.40 -23.68 36.06
N ASP A 343 -15.11 -24.30 37.19
CA ASP A 343 -15.67 -25.61 37.52
C ASP A 343 -17.10 -25.42 38.03
N LEU A 344 -18.07 -25.94 37.28
CA LEU A 344 -19.49 -25.84 37.63
C LEU A 344 -19.87 -26.97 38.60
N ALA A 345 -20.68 -26.66 39.62
CA ALA A 345 -21.27 -27.66 40.50
C ALA A 345 -22.22 -28.59 39.72
N GLY A 346 -22.46 -29.80 40.24
CA GLY A 346 -23.27 -30.82 39.56
C GLY A 346 -24.73 -30.42 39.31
N ASP A 347 -25.22 -29.37 39.97
CA ASP A 347 -26.55 -28.79 39.85
C ASP A 347 -26.61 -27.50 39.00
N ALA A 348 -25.49 -27.08 38.39
CA ALA A 348 -25.41 -25.84 37.62
C ALA A 348 -26.30 -25.83 36.37
N PHE A 349 -26.58 -27.00 35.79
CA PHE A 349 -27.51 -27.13 34.67
C PHE A 349 -28.92 -27.41 35.19
N ARG A 350 -29.70 -26.35 35.41
CA ARG A 350 -31.10 -26.48 35.81
C ARG A 350 -32.00 -26.82 34.63
N SER A 351 -32.88 -27.79 34.83
CA SER A 351 -33.86 -28.25 33.84
C SER A 351 -33.26 -28.63 32.46
N PRO A 352 -32.19 -29.44 32.40
CA PRO A 352 -31.53 -29.76 31.14
C PRO A 352 -32.42 -30.64 30.26
N LYS A 353 -32.56 -30.27 28.98
CA LYS A 353 -33.29 -31.03 27.96
C LYS A 353 -32.39 -31.26 26.76
N LEU A 354 -32.12 -32.52 26.45
CA LEU A 354 -31.32 -32.94 25.31
C LEU A 354 -32.22 -33.45 24.19
N ARG A 355 -32.01 -32.96 22.97
CA ARG A 355 -32.72 -33.39 21.76
C ARG A 355 -31.75 -33.99 20.75
N LEU A 356 -31.83 -35.30 20.60
CA LEU A 356 -31.04 -36.09 19.64
C LEU A 356 -31.85 -36.34 18.36
N PHE A 357 -31.16 -36.69 17.27
CA PHE A 357 -31.78 -37.01 15.97
C PHE A 357 -32.70 -35.91 15.41
N ARG A 358 -32.25 -34.66 15.51
CA ARG A 358 -32.94 -33.50 14.95
C ARG A 358 -33.08 -33.64 13.44
N GLY A 359 -34.23 -33.22 12.91
CA GLY A 359 -34.47 -33.18 11.45
C GLY A 359 -33.48 -32.24 10.75
N TYR A 360 -33.16 -32.53 9.50
CA TYR A 360 -32.12 -31.83 8.71
C TYR A 360 -32.27 -30.30 8.69
N GLY A 361 -33.52 -29.79 8.61
CA GLY A 361 -33.82 -28.35 8.63
C GLY A 361 -33.71 -27.66 10.00
N LYS A 362 -33.41 -28.39 11.08
CA LYS A 362 -33.29 -27.88 12.46
C LYS A 362 -31.89 -28.07 13.04
N ARG A 363 -30.86 -28.01 12.18
CA ARG A 363 -29.46 -28.19 12.58
C ARG A 363 -28.96 -27.05 13.50
N ASN A 364 -29.52 -25.85 13.33
CA ASN A 364 -29.14 -24.65 14.08
C ASN A 364 -29.89 -24.52 15.42
N ASP A 365 -31.02 -25.21 15.60
CA ASP A 365 -31.69 -25.30 16.91
C ASP A 365 -30.77 -26.01 17.89
N PRO A 366 -30.64 -25.59 19.14
CA PRO A 366 -29.73 -26.25 20.05
C PRO A 366 -30.05 -27.69 20.41
N ALA A 367 -29.00 -28.51 20.52
CA ALA A 367 -29.12 -29.89 20.97
C ALA A 367 -29.44 -29.99 22.47
N LEU A 368 -28.89 -29.09 23.30
CA LEU A 368 -29.06 -29.07 24.76
C LEU A 368 -29.61 -27.70 25.19
N THR A 369 -30.74 -27.68 25.87
CA THR A 369 -31.33 -26.46 26.47
C THR A 369 -31.39 -26.60 27.98
N PHE A 370 -31.16 -25.53 28.72
CA PHE A 370 -31.24 -25.43 30.17
C PHE A 370 -31.64 -24.00 30.55
N GLU A 371 -32.04 -23.77 31.81
CA GLU A 371 -32.62 -22.50 32.28
C GLU A 371 -31.75 -21.28 31.94
N ASP A 372 -30.46 -21.32 32.28
CA ASP A 372 -29.52 -20.19 32.09
C ASP A 372 -28.74 -20.23 30.78
N ARG A 373 -29.23 -20.93 29.76
CA ARG A 373 -28.53 -21.05 28.47
C ARG A 373 -28.26 -19.68 27.83
N GLY A 374 -29.24 -18.77 27.86
CA GLY A 374 -29.08 -17.43 27.30
C GLY A 374 -27.96 -16.65 27.99
N LEU A 375 -27.77 -16.83 29.30
CA LEU A 375 -26.66 -16.22 30.03
C LEU A 375 -25.31 -16.80 29.60
N VAL A 376 -25.22 -18.12 29.38
CA VAL A 376 -24.00 -18.75 28.85
C VAL A 376 -23.68 -18.24 27.45
N GLU A 377 -24.68 -18.06 26.58
CA GLU A 377 -24.49 -17.47 25.24
C GLU A 377 -24.02 -16.02 25.30
N LEU A 378 -24.56 -15.22 26.22
CA LEU A 378 -24.09 -13.85 26.48
C LEU A 378 -22.64 -13.83 26.96
N LEU A 379 -22.27 -14.70 27.90
CA LEU A 379 -20.89 -14.84 28.38
C LEU A 379 -19.94 -15.35 27.29
N GLN A 380 -20.39 -16.24 26.41
CA GLN A 380 -19.60 -16.70 25.26
C GLN A 380 -19.29 -15.60 24.24
N SER A 381 -20.12 -14.54 24.19
CA SER A 381 -19.82 -13.38 23.34
C SER A 381 -18.61 -12.57 23.84
N LEU A 382 -18.26 -12.72 25.12
CA LEU A 382 -17.01 -12.18 25.68
C LEU A 382 -15.86 -13.11 25.29
N THR A 383 -15.26 -12.80 24.14
CA THR A 383 -14.11 -13.52 23.62
C THR A 383 -12.82 -12.74 23.88
N ARG A 384 -11.71 -13.46 24.01
CA ARG A 384 -10.37 -12.88 24.03
C ARG A 384 -9.71 -13.08 22.68
N THR A 385 -8.88 -12.13 22.27
CA THR A 385 -7.96 -12.32 21.16
C THR A 385 -6.77 -13.17 21.62
N SER A 386 -6.26 -14.07 20.78
CA SER A 386 -5.04 -14.83 21.10
C SER A 386 -3.83 -13.89 21.18
N GLU A 387 -3.09 -13.92 22.29
CA GLU A 387 -1.88 -13.11 22.44
C GLU A 387 -0.76 -13.59 21.50
N HIS A 388 -0.29 -12.68 20.65
CA HIS A 388 0.92 -12.86 19.86
C HIS A 388 1.79 -11.61 20.04
N PRO A 389 2.58 -11.53 21.14
CA PRO A 389 3.41 -10.37 21.39
C PRO A 389 4.39 -10.18 20.22
N VAL A 390 4.38 -9.00 19.63
CA VAL A 390 5.28 -8.63 18.55
C VAL A 390 6.58 -8.12 19.15
N PRO A 391 7.73 -8.79 18.91
CA PRO A 391 8.98 -8.43 19.55
C PRO A 391 9.48 -7.06 19.08
N LEU A 392 10.22 -6.33 19.93
CA LEU A 392 10.75 -5.00 19.58
C LEU A 392 11.53 -4.98 18.25
N GLY A 393 12.32 -6.02 17.99
CA GLY A 393 13.08 -6.13 16.74
C GLY A 393 12.21 -6.25 15.47
N PHE A 394 10.92 -6.61 15.60
CA PHE A 394 9.97 -6.50 14.49
C PHE A 394 9.69 -5.03 14.14
N TRP A 395 9.52 -4.16 15.15
CA TRP A 395 9.25 -2.73 14.93
C TRP A 395 10.45 -2.00 14.33
N ASP A 396 11.66 -2.40 14.70
CA ASP A 396 12.88 -1.92 14.06
C ASP A 396 12.93 -2.31 12.57
N GLY A 397 12.71 -3.60 12.26
CA GLY A 397 12.62 -4.06 10.88
C GLY A 397 11.41 -3.47 10.12
N ASN A 398 10.34 -3.11 10.81
CA ASN A 398 9.21 -2.39 10.24
C ASN A 398 9.62 -1.00 9.76
N GLN A 399 10.45 -0.30 10.53
CA GLN A 399 11.00 0.99 10.11
C GLN A 399 11.80 0.87 8.81
N ASP A 400 12.62 -0.19 8.70
CA ASP A 400 13.40 -0.46 7.48
C ASP A 400 12.50 -0.71 6.27
N ILE A 401 11.41 -1.46 6.43
CA ILE A 401 10.41 -1.66 5.37
C ILE A 401 9.74 -0.33 5.00
N MET A 402 9.37 0.47 5.99
CA MET A 402 8.75 1.78 5.74
C MET A 402 9.66 2.68 4.91
N ASN A 403 10.95 2.72 5.23
CA ASN A 403 11.96 3.43 4.46
C ASN A 403 12.11 2.85 3.04
N ALA A 404 12.22 1.53 2.90
CA ALA A 404 12.37 0.89 1.59
C ALA A 404 11.13 1.11 0.69
N VAL A 405 9.93 1.25 1.25
CA VAL A 405 8.72 1.65 0.49
C VAL A 405 8.82 3.10 0.03
N VAL A 406 9.31 4.03 0.86
CA VAL A 406 9.59 5.43 0.44
C VAL A 406 10.56 5.43 -0.74
N ASP A 407 11.62 4.66 -0.66
CA ASP A 407 12.62 4.55 -1.72
C ASP A 407 12.02 3.98 -3.01
N ALA A 408 11.20 2.93 -2.91
CA ALA A 408 10.50 2.35 -4.05
C ALA A 408 9.52 3.32 -4.73
N VAL A 409 8.77 4.12 -3.94
CA VAL A 409 7.89 5.19 -4.49
C VAL A 409 8.72 6.25 -5.20
N GLY A 410 9.81 6.70 -4.57
CA GLY A 410 10.72 7.66 -5.15
C GLY A 410 11.36 7.15 -6.45
N ALA A 411 11.77 5.88 -6.48
CA ALA A 411 12.35 5.23 -7.65
C ALA A 411 11.34 5.12 -8.79
N LEU A 412 10.10 4.71 -8.51
CA LEU A 412 9.03 4.65 -9.52
C LEU A 412 8.78 6.03 -10.13
N ARG A 413 8.72 7.08 -9.30
CA ARG A 413 8.59 8.47 -9.78
C ARG A 413 9.76 8.86 -10.67
N ARG A 414 11.01 8.67 -10.21
CA ARG A 414 12.22 8.98 -11.00
C ARG A 414 12.24 8.21 -12.33
N ALA A 415 11.89 6.93 -12.31
CA ALA A 415 11.82 6.10 -13.50
C ALA A 415 10.83 6.67 -14.52
N LEU A 416 9.63 7.06 -14.08
CA LEU A 416 8.61 7.67 -14.93
C LEU A 416 9.00 9.05 -15.47
N VAL A 417 9.75 9.86 -14.71
CA VAL A 417 10.32 11.13 -15.19
C VAL A 417 11.41 10.87 -16.25
N VAL A 418 12.35 9.96 -15.97
CA VAL A 418 13.44 9.60 -16.88
C VAL A 418 12.91 9.04 -18.20
N VAL A 419 11.83 8.27 -18.18
CA VAL A 419 11.22 7.79 -19.41
C VAL A 419 10.31 8.83 -20.07
N ALA A 420 9.94 9.94 -19.44
CA ALA A 420 9.11 10.96 -20.05
C ALA A 420 9.93 11.97 -20.88
N GLU A 421 11.02 12.45 -20.30
CA GLU A 421 12.01 13.35 -20.91
C GLU A 421 12.78 12.68 -22.06
#